data_AF-A0A160HYC9-F1
#
_entry.id   AF-A0A160HYC9-F1
#
_cell.length_a   1.000
_cell.length_b   1.000
_cell.length_c   1.000
_cell.angle_alpha   90.00
_cell.angle_beta   90.00
_cell.angle_gamma   90.00
#
_symmetry.space_group_name_H-M   'P 1'
#
loop_
_entity.id
_entity.type
_entity.pdbx_description
1 polymer ?
#
loop_
_entity_poly.entity_id
_entity_poly.type
_entity_poly.pdbx_seq_one_letter_code
_entity_poly.pdbx_strand_id
1 'polypeptide(L)'
;MSRRKKSPAVPADITARRAEKRELKARGLEVNVDPRDEKIVGIWRPDCFNLLLKNSPAEAAAVQWLEDLIRTASGENGQERRPDFIRSSSIGAPGQNVSQSMIDADDMLSAVTEHMAPRDARMLFELLKPDEALLTRWRDVVQRCTGETNPQAQGGAVRAACAHLAHIRTISDRLLRDRKERRKMAA
;
A
#
# COMPACT_ATOMS: atom_id res chain seq x y z
N MET A 1 -45.40 15.68 -34.53
CA MET A 1 -44.47 14.58 -34.79
C MET A 1 -43.03 15.04 -34.51
N SER A 2 -42.45 14.64 -33.38
CA SER A 2 -41.08 15.05 -32.99
C SER A 2 -40.05 14.14 -33.65
N ARG A 3 -39.22 14.69 -34.54
CA ARG A 3 -38.10 13.97 -35.19
C ARG A 3 -37.03 13.68 -34.12
N ARG A 4 -36.91 12.41 -33.70
CA ARG A 4 -35.73 11.92 -32.97
C ARG A 4 -34.49 12.13 -33.86
N LYS A 5 -33.66 13.11 -33.51
CA LYS A 5 -32.31 13.26 -34.08
C LYS A 5 -31.53 11.96 -33.81
N LYS A 6 -31.06 11.29 -34.87
CA LYS A 6 -30.13 10.17 -34.79
C LYS A 6 -28.85 10.68 -34.11
N SER A 7 -28.50 10.13 -32.96
CA SER A 7 -27.21 10.39 -32.33
C SER A 7 -26.08 9.94 -33.27
N PRO A 8 -24.97 10.70 -33.36
CA PRO A 8 -23.84 10.32 -34.20
C PRO A 8 -23.29 8.95 -33.81
N ALA A 9 -22.88 8.16 -34.80
CA ALA A 9 -22.32 6.83 -34.59
C ALA A 9 -21.04 6.94 -33.77
N VAL A 10 -21.00 6.25 -32.62
CA VAL A 10 -19.81 6.16 -31.78
C VAL A 10 -18.79 5.26 -32.50
N PRO A 11 -17.53 5.69 -32.67
CA PRO A 11 -16.47 4.86 -33.24
C PRO A 11 -16.38 3.48 -32.56
N ALA A 12 -16.16 2.42 -33.34
CA ALA A 12 -16.09 1.05 -32.83
C ALA A 12 -15.06 0.87 -31.70
N ASP A 13 -13.94 1.61 -31.79
CA ASP A 13 -12.86 1.61 -30.81
C ASP A 13 -13.31 2.15 -29.43
N ILE A 14 -14.15 3.19 -29.40
CA ILE A 14 -14.75 3.70 -28.16
C ILE A 14 -15.73 2.68 -27.56
N THR A 15 -16.41 1.91 -28.41
CA THR A 15 -17.37 0.90 -27.96
C THR A 15 -16.67 -0.30 -27.32
N ALA A 16 -15.52 -0.71 -27.88
CA ALA A 16 -14.64 -1.72 -27.31
C ALA A 16 -14.04 -1.27 -25.97
N ARG A 17 -13.51 -0.03 -25.87
CA ARG A 17 -12.96 0.52 -24.60
C ARG A 17 -14.01 0.62 -23.50
N ARG A 18 -15.27 0.95 -23.85
CA ARG A 18 -16.38 0.93 -22.90
C ARG A 18 -16.73 -0.47 -22.42
N ALA A 19 -16.65 -1.47 -23.31
CA ALA A 19 -16.86 -2.87 -22.95
C ALA A 19 -15.75 -3.36 -22.00
N GLU A 20 -14.49 -3.06 -22.32
CA GLU A 20 -13.33 -3.36 -21.48
C GLU A 20 -13.44 -2.71 -20.09
N LYS A 21 -13.78 -1.41 -20.04
CA LYS A 21 -14.07 -0.71 -18.77
C LYS A 21 -15.17 -1.40 -17.96
N ARG A 22 -16.23 -1.86 -18.63
CA ARG A 22 -17.36 -2.54 -17.97
C ARG A 22 -16.92 -3.89 -17.41
N GLU A 23 -16.10 -4.63 -18.15
CA GLU A 23 -15.54 -5.90 -17.71
C GLU A 23 -14.61 -5.74 -16.51
N LEU A 24 -13.70 -4.76 -16.56
CA LEU A 24 -12.80 -4.45 -15.45
C LEU A 24 -13.58 -4.04 -14.19
N LYS A 25 -14.61 -3.20 -14.34
CA LYS A 25 -15.51 -2.85 -13.23
C LYS A 25 -16.29 -4.05 -12.70
N ALA A 26 -16.72 -4.96 -13.58
CA ALA A 26 -17.40 -6.20 -13.17
C ALA A 26 -16.48 -7.13 -12.37
N ARG A 27 -15.17 -7.07 -12.61
CA ARG A 27 -14.13 -7.74 -11.80
C ARG A 27 -13.82 -7.02 -10.47
N GLY A 28 -14.56 -5.95 -10.14
CA GLY A 28 -14.38 -5.19 -8.90
C GLY A 28 -13.21 -4.21 -8.92
N LEU A 29 -12.70 -3.86 -10.11
CA LEU A 29 -11.59 -2.92 -10.27
C LEU A 29 -12.12 -1.49 -10.45
N GLU A 30 -11.42 -0.53 -9.87
CA GLU A 30 -11.56 0.86 -10.24
C GLU A 30 -10.67 1.16 -11.45
N VAL A 31 -11.22 1.91 -12.39
CA VAL A 31 -10.60 2.18 -13.68
C VAL A 31 -10.60 3.69 -13.89
N ASN A 32 -9.41 4.29 -13.94
CA ASN A 32 -9.23 5.66 -14.35
C ASN A 32 -9.15 5.74 -15.87
N VAL A 33 -9.90 6.67 -16.45
CA VAL A 33 -10.08 6.79 -17.89
C VAL A 33 -9.86 8.25 -18.27
N ASP A 34 -9.05 8.49 -19.30
CA ASP A 34 -8.89 9.84 -19.84
C ASP A 34 -10.23 10.28 -20.45
N PRO A 35 -10.78 11.43 -20.01
CA PRO A 35 -12.08 11.91 -20.48
C PRO A 35 -12.10 12.30 -21.96
N ARG A 36 -10.94 12.45 -22.62
CA ARG A 36 -10.84 12.93 -24.02
C ARG A 36 -10.93 11.80 -25.05
N ASP A 37 -10.30 10.66 -24.78
CA ASP A 37 -10.17 9.55 -25.73
C ASP A 37 -10.69 8.20 -25.17
N GLU A 38 -11.25 8.21 -23.97
CA GLU A 38 -11.72 7.03 -23.23
C GLU A 38 -10.64 5.94 -23.04
N LYS A 39 -9.36 6.31 -23.11
CA LYS A 39 -8.26 5.39 -22.85
C LYS A 39 -8.15 5.11 -21.36
N ILE A 40 -7.92 3.86 -21.00
CA ILE A 40 -7.66 3.45 -19.62
C ILE A 40 -6.25 3.93 -19.24
N VAL A 41 -6.16 4.78 -18.22
CA VAL A 41 -4.90 5.36 -17.72
C VAL A 41 -4.42 4.67 -16.45
N GLY A 42 -5.33 4.00 -15.73
CA GLY A 42 -4.98 3.24 -14.53
C GLY A 42 -6.07 2.26 -14.13
N ILE A 43 -5.66 1.17 -13.49
CA ILE A 43 -6.54 0.13 -12.97
C ILE A 43 -6.03 -0.24 -11.58
N TRP A 44 -6.90 -0.24 -10.57
CA TRP A 44 -6.55 -0.69 -9.23
C TRP A 44 -7.71 -1.42 -8.55
N ARG A 45 -7.40 -2.22 -7.53
CA ARG A 45 -8.41 -2.79 -6.64
C ARG A 45 -8.67 -1.80 -5.51
N PRO A 46 -9.93 -1.44 -5.22
CA PRO A 46 -10.23 -0.61 -4.08
C PRO A 46 -9.95 -1.38 -2.79
N ASP A 47 -9.26 -0.73 -1.86
CA ASP A 47 -8.94 -1.23 -0.54
C ASP A 47 -9.56 -0.35 0.56
N CYS A 48 -9.40 -0.77 1.82
CA CYS A 48 -9.92 -0.04 2.95
C CYS A 48 -9.23 1.32 3.15
N PHE A 49 -7.97 1.49 2.74
CA PHE A 49 -7.25 2.74 2.89
C PHE A 49 -7.80 3.80 1.92
N ASN A 50 -8.05 3.42 0.67
CA ASN A 50 -8.71 4.26 -0.34
C ASN A 50 -10.09 4.74 0.14
N LEU A 51 -10.85 3.86 0.80
CA LEU A 51 -12.16 4.19 1.35
C LEU A 51 -12.06 5.11 2.59
N LEU A 52 -11.21 4.75 3.55
CA LEU A 52 -11.17 5.38 4.88
C LEU A 52 -10.35 6.67 4.91
N LEU A 53 -9.37 6.80 4.03
CA LEU A 53 -8.40 7.92 3.99
C LEU A 53 -8.62 8.86 2.80
N LYS A 54 -9.75 8.75 2.09
CA LYS A 54 -10.07 9.57 0.93
C LYS A 54 -9.88 11.09 1.15
N ASN A 55 -10.13 11.55 2.37
CA ASN A 55 -10.03 12.97 2.75
C ASN A 55 -8.80 13.25 3.64
N SER A 56 -7.84 12.33 3.69
CA SER A 56 -6.74 12.28 4.65
C SER A 56 -5.44 11.93 3.93
N PRO A 57 -4.90 12.86 3.11
CA PRO A 57 -3.78 12.59 2.20
C PRO A 57 -2.46 12.34 2.93
N ALA A 58 -2.27 12.91 4.13
CA ALA A 58 -1.06 12.68 4.92
C ALA A 58 -0.99 11.23 5.42
N GLU A 59 -2.12 10.71 5.89
CA GLU A 59 -2.31 9.33 6.34
C GLU A 59 -2.17 8.36 5.18
N ALA A 60 -2.80 8.65 4.04
CA ALA A 60 -2.66 7.83 2.83
C ALA A 60 -1.19 7.75 2.37
N ALA A 61 -0.48 8.87 2.36
CA ALA A 61 0.94 8.89 2.02
C ALA A 61 1.81 8.17 3.05
N ALA A 62 1.41 8.14 4.33
CA ALA A 62 2.10 7.40 5.37
C ALA A 62 1.92 5.88 5.21
N VAL A 63 0.73 5.42 4.81
CA VAL A 63 0.48 4.02 4.47
C VAL A 63 1.33 3.59 3.27
N GLN A 64 1.36 4.38 2.19
CA GLN A 64 2.22 4.11 1.03
C GLN A 64 3.70 4.02 1.43
N TRP A 65 4.17 4.96 2.27
CA TRP A 65 5.53 4.94 2.80
C TRP A 65 5.84 3.67 3.59
N LEU A 66 4.92 3.20 4.44
CA LEU A 66 5.09 1.95 5.18
C LEU A 66 5.11 0.72 4.24
N GLU A 67 4.23 0.69 3.24
CA GLU A 67 4.23 -0.37 2.22
C GLU A 67 5.57 -0.41 1.48
N ASP A 68 6.08 0.74 1.05
CA ASP A 68 7.37 0.83 0.35
C ASP A 68 8.54 0.37 1.24
N LEU A 69 8.50 0.64 2.55
CA LEU A 69 9.47 0.12 3.51
C LEU A 69 9.40 -1.41 3.61
N ILE A 70 8.20 -1.98 3.72
CA ILE A 70 8.00 -3.44 3.76
C ILE A 70 8.55 -4.10 2.50
N ARG A 71 8.22 -3.56 1.33
CA ARG A 71 8.68 -4.06 0.01
C ARG A 71 10.19 -3.91 -0.17
N THR A 72 10.78 -2.85 0.37
CA THR A 72 12.23 -2.65 0.32
C THR A 72 12.95 -3.60 1.26
N ALA A 73 12.46 -3.77 2.51
CA ALA A 73 13.02 -4.70 3.48
C ALA A 73 12.91 -6.16 3.02
N SER A 74 11.83 -6.52 2.33
CA SER A 74 11.64 -7.86 1.75
C SER A 74 12.51 -8.13 0.50
N GLY A 75 13.20 -7.12 -0.03
CA GLY A 75 14.00 -7.22 -1.24
C GLY A 75 13.19 -7.24 -2.55
N GLU A 76 11.87 -6.98 -2.50
CA GLU A 76 11.01 -6.96 -3.69
C GLU A 76 11.44 -5.88 -4.72
N ASN A 77 11.99 -4.77 -4.19
CA ASN A 77 12.50 -3.62 -4.94
C ASN A 77 13.97 -3.77 -5.40
N GLY A 78 14.62 -4.91 -5.16
CA GLY A 78 16.00 -5.14 -5.58
C GLY A 78 16.14 -5.13 -7.12
N GLN A 79 17.11 -4.37 -7.63
CA GLN A 79 17.39 -4.31 -9.09
C GLN A 79 17.98 -5.61 -9.66
N GLU A 80 18.41 -6.55 -8.82
CA GLU A 80 18.99 -7.84 -9.24
C GLU A 80 17.90 -8.89 -9.51
N ARG A 81 17.12 -8.67 -10.59
CA ARG A 81 16.19 -9.67 -11.16
C ARG A 81 16.74 -10.39 -12.40
N ARG A 82 18.06 -10.40 -12.59
CA ARG A 82 18.68 -11.18 -13.67
C ARG A 82 19.16 -12.52 -13.11
N PRO A 83 18.65 -13.66 -13.62
CA PRO A 83 19.10 -14.99 -13.21
C PRO A 83 20.63 -15.19 -13.35
N ASP A 84 21.27 -14.40 -14.22
CA ASP A 84 22.64 -14.64 -14.68
C ASP A 84 23.68 -13.67 -14.08
N PHE A 85 23.29 -12.78 -13.17
CA PHE A 85 24.19 -11.74 -12.62
C PHE A 85 24.53 -12.00 -11.16
N ILE A 86 25.38 -12.99 -10.92
CA ILE A 86 25.98 -13.27 -9.61
C ILE A 86 27.26 -12.45 -9.50
N ARG A 87 27.22 -11.31 -8.80
CA ARG A 87 28.46 -10.74 -8.27
C ARG A 87 28.87 -11.59 -7.07
N SER A 88 30.00 -12.29 -7.21
CA SER A 88 30.68 -12.92 -6.08
C SER A 88 31.02 -11.84 -5.05
N SER A 89 30.31 -11.82 -3.92
CA SER A 89 30.77 -11.17 -2.70
C SER A 89 30.72 -12.19 -1.57
N SER A 90 31.67 -12.14 -0.67
CA SER A 90 32.22 -13.28 0.07
C SER A 90 31.33 -13.92 1.14
N ILE A 91 30.05 -13.58 1.26
CA ILE A 91 29.13 -14.20 2.23
C ILE A 91 27.70 -14.23 1.65
N GLY A 92 27.27 -15.39 1.15
CA GLY A 92 25.86 -15.68 0.83
C GLY A 92 25.58 -16.04 -0.63
N ALA A 93 24.65 -16.98 -0.83
CA ALA A 93 24.18 -17.43 -2.14
C ALA A 93 23.46 -16.30 -2.91
N PRO A 94 23.37 -16.38 -4.25
CA PRO A 94 22.63 -15.40 -5.06
C PRO A 94 21.18 -15.27 -4.59
N GLY A 95 20.73 -14.03 -4.32
CA GLY A 95 19.45 -13.76 -3.64
C GLY A 95 19.55 -13.60 -2.11
N GLN A 96 20.76 -13.70 -1.53
CA GLN A 96 21.06 -13.42 -0.12
C GLN A 96 21.86 -12.12 0.10
N ASN A 97 22.06 -11.32 -0.95
CA ASN A 97 22.75 -10.03 -0.82
C ASN A 97 21.83 -9.02 -0.13
N VAL A 98 21.97 -8.90 1.19
CA VAL A 98 21.29 -7.85 1.96
C VAL A 98 21.88 -6.50 1.55
N SER A 99 21.11 -5.68 0.84
CA SER A 99 21.55 -4.35 0.45
C SER A 99 21.47 -3.38 1.64
N GLN A 100 22.26 -2.30 1.61
CA GLN A 100 22.16 -1.25 2.63
C GLN A 100 20.74 -0.67 2.72
N SER A 101 20.02 -0.57 1.59
CA SER A 101 18.63 -0.09 1.58
C SER A 101 17.67 -1.04 2.30
N MET A 102 17.92 -2.37 2.26
CA MET A 102 17.14 -3.34 3.02
C MET A 102 17.40 -3.17 4.53
N ILE A 103 18.66 -2.98 4.93
CA ILE A 103 19.04 -2.73 6.33
C ILE A 103 18.41 -1.44 6.85
N ASP A 104 18.50 -0.35 6.08
CA ASP A 104 17.94 0.95 6.45
C ASP A 104 16.41 0.88 6.55
N ALA A 105 15.76 0.16 5.64
CA ALA A 105 14.31 -0.07 5.70
C ALA A 105 13.91 -0.91 6.92
N ASP A 106 14.65 -1.97 7.23
CA ASP A 106 14.41 -2.82 8.41
C ASP A 106 14.60 -2.05 9.73
N ASP A 107 15.64 -1.21 9.82
CA ASP A 107 15.85 -0.32 10.96
C ASP A 107 14.70 0.68 11.13
N MET A 108 14.17 1.20 10.01
CA MET A 108 12.99 2.07 10.04
C MET A 108 11.72 1.32 10.46
N LEU A 109 11.49 0.11 9.93
CA LEU A 109 10.37 -0.74 10.34
C LEU A 109 10.43 -1.07 11.83
N SER A 110 11.63 -1.36 12.34
CA SER A 110 11.86 -1.53 13.78
C SER A 110 11.46 -0.28 14.57
N ALA A 111 11.88 0.91 14.12
CA ALA A 111 11.49 2.16 14.77
C ALA A 111 9.97 2.37 14.75
N VAL A 112 9.30 2.06 13.64
CA VAL A 112 7.82 2.12 13.55
C VAL A 112 7.18 1.18 14.57
N THR A 113 7.66 -0.07 14.68
CA THR A 113 7.10 -1.05 15.63
C THR A 113 7.33 -0.68 17.10
N GLU A 114 8.43 -0.02 17.43
CA GLU A 114 8.73 0.42 18.81
C GLU A 114 7.87 1.60 19.25
N HIS A 115 7.50 2.47 18.32
CA HIS A 115 6.79 3.71 18.62
C HIS A 115 5.28 3.64 18.37
N MET A 116 4.79 2.52 17.84
CA MET A 116 3.37 2.27 17.64
C MET A 116 2.82 1.31 18.70
N ALA A 117 1.54 1.42 19.04
CA ALA A 117 0.89 0.42 19.88
C ALA A 117 0.98 -0.97 19.21
N PRO A 118 1.38 -2.05 19.91
CA PRO A 118 1.59 -3.35 19.29
C PRO A 118 0.37 -3.89 18.52
N ARG A 119 -0.84 -3.59 19.02
CA ARG A 119 -2.11 -3.92 18.35
C ARG A 119 -2.24 -3.21 17.00
N ASP A 120 -1.93 -1.93 16.94
CA ASP A 120 -2.08 -1.11 15.74
C ASP A 120 -1.02 -1.45 14.70
N ALA A 121 0.23 -1.64 15.14
CA ALA A 121 1.31 -2.11 14.29
C ALA A 121 0.92 -3.44 13.63
N ARG A 122 0.56 -4.45 14.44
CA ARG A 122 0.12 -5.76 13.94
C ARG A 122 -1.02 -5.63 12.93
N MET A 123 -2.04 -4.83 13.24
CA MET A 123 -3.17 -4.61 12.34
C MET A 123 -2.74 -4.03 10.99
N LEU A 124 -1.89 -2.99 11.00
CA LEU A 124 -1.41 -2.37 9.75
C LEU A 124 -0.53 -3.32 8.93
N PHE A 125 0.39 -4.05 9.57
CA PHE A 125 1.22 -5.05 8.88
C PHE A 125 0.38 -6.19 8.28
N GLU A 126 -0.67 -6.65 8.97
CA GLU A 126 -1.58 -7.66 8.43
C GLU A 126 -2.41 -7.11 7.26
N LEU A 127 -2.92 -5.87 7.35
CA LEU A 127 -3.67 -5.24 6.26
C LEU A 127 -2.82 -5.01 5.01
N LEU A 128 -1.52 -4.71 5.18
CA LEU A 128 -0.58 -4.50 4.07
C LEU A 128 -0.10 -5.79 3.40
N LYS A 129 -0.54 -6.96 3.87
CA LYS A 129 -0.32 -8.21 3.13
C LYS A 129 -1.17 -8.23 1.85
N PRO A 130 -0.73 -8.97 0.81
CA PRO A 130 -1.48 -9.07 -0.44
C PRO A 130 -2.95 -9.47 -0.21
N ASP A 131 -3.86 -8.71 -0.83
CA ASP A 131 -5.31 -8.89 -0.79
C ASP A 131 -6.01 -8.73 0.58
N GLU A 132 -5.30 -8.45 1.69
CA GLU A 132 -5.90 -8.35 3.02
C GLU A 132 -6.60 -7.00 3.27
N ALA A 133 -6.11 -5.91 2.67
CA ALA A 133 -6.77 -4.60 2.71
C ALA A 133 -8.02 -4.50 1.81
N LEU A 134 -8.35 -5.52 1.01
CA LEU A 134 -9.51 -5.46 0.12
C LEU A 134 -10.80 -5.23 0.89
N LEU A 135 -11.74 -4.50 0.27
CA LEU A 135 -13.03 -4.14 0.87
C LEU A 135 -13.83 -5.35 1.41
N THR A 136 -13.62 -6.54 0.85
CA THR A 136 -14.29 -7.79 1.24
C THR A 136 -13.65 -8.50 2.43
N ARG A 137 -12.43 -8.14 2.85
CA ARG A 137 -11.63 -8.90 3.83
C ARG A 137 -11.09 -8.09 5.00
N TRP A 138 -10.80 -6.81 4.79
CA TRP A 138 -10.10 -5.99 5.80
C TRP A 138 -10.77 -5.99 7.18
N ARG A 139 -12.10 -6.12 7.23
CA ARG A 139 -12.84 -6.18 8.50
C ARG A 139 -12.51 -7.40 9.32
N ASP A 140 -12.34 -8.56 8.68
CA ASP A 140 -11.95 -9.80 9.35
C ASP A 140 -10.54 -9.69 9.90
N VAL A 141 -9.64 -9.03 9.16
CA VAL A 141 -8.28 -8.71 9.59
C VAL A 141 -8.30 -7.83 10.84
N VAL A 142 -9.07 -6.74 10.81
CA VAL A 142 -9.22 -5.83 11.95
C VAL A 142 -9.80 -6.58 13.15
N GLN A 143 -10.87 -7.34 12.98
CA GLN A 143 -11.48 -8.12 14.06
C GLN A 143 -10.48 -9.12 14.67
N ARG A 144 -9.71 -9.84 13.86
CA ARG A 144 -8.68 -10.78 14.30
C ARG A 144 -7.55 -10.10 15.09
N CYS A 145 -7.16 -8.90 14.70
CA CYS A 145 -6.06 -8.17 15.36
C CYS A 145 -6.53 -7.42 16.62
N THR A 146 -7.79 -7.01 16.66
CA THR A 146 -8.28 -6.00 17.60
C THR A 146 -9.40 -6.49 18.52
N GLY A 147 -10.07 -7.59 18.17
CA GLY A 147 -11.30 -8.06 18.80
C GLY A 147 -12.54 -7.22 18.47
N GLU A 148 -12.40 -6.12 17.74
CA GLU A 148 -13.50 -5.21 17.44
C GLU A 148 -14.45 -5.79 16.39
N THR A 149 -15.74 -5.85 16.72
CA THR A 149 -16.79 -6.40 15.85
C THR A 149 -17.72 -5.32 15.29
N ASN A 150 -17.75 -4.13 15.90
CA ASN A 150 -18.56 -3.02 15.43
C ASN A 150 -17.93 -2.41 14.16
N PRO A 151 -18.64 -2.41 13.01
CA PRO A 151 -18.09 -1.94 11.74
C PRO A 151 -17.60 -0.49 11.75
N GLN A 152 -18.23 0.39 12.54
CA GLN A 152 -17.81 1.79 12.66
C GLN A 152 -16.53 1.91 13.48
N ALA A 153 -16.44 1.18 14.59
CA ALA A 153 -15.27 1.16 15.46
C ALA A 153 -14.06 0.53 14.75
N GLN A 154 -14.25 -0.50 13.93
CA GLN A 154 -13.20 -1.05 13.07
C GLN A 154 -12.60 0.01 12.13
N GLY A 155 -13.45 0.81 11.47
CA GLY A 155 -12.98 1.90 10.62
C GLY A 155 -12.29 3.02 11.41
N GLY A 156 -12.77 3.28 12.64
CA GLY A 156 -12.13 4.20 13.58
C GLY A 156 -10.73 3.73 13.99
N ALA A 157 -10.57 2.45 14.30
CA ALA A 157 -9.28 1.86 14.66
C ALA A 157 -8.26 1.97 13.52
N VAL A 158 -8.65 1.64 12.29
CA VAL A 158 -7.76 1.79 11.12
C VAL A 158 -7.34 3.24 10.92
N ARG A 159 -8.28 4.19 10.98
CA ARG A 159 -7.96 5.63 10.87
C ARG A 159 -7.02 6.11 11.98
N ALA A 160 -7.25 5.70 13.22
CA ALA A 160 -6.40 6.07 14.34
C ALA A 160 -4.98 5.52 14.17
N ALA A 161 -4.83 4.27 13.76
CA ALA A 161 -3.53 3.67 13.46
C ALA A 161 -2.81 4.40 12.32
N CYS A 162 -3.53 4.78 11.25
CA CYS A 162 -2.95 5.54 10.14
C CYS A 162 -2.55 6.97 10.55
N ALA A 163 -3.32 7.64 11.40
CA ALA A 163 -2.97 8.95 11.95
C ALA A 163 -1.70 8.88 12.82
N HIS A 164 -1.59 7.82 13.64
CA HIS A 164 -0.38 7.58 14.41
C HIS A 164 0.84 7.27 13.51
N LEU A 165 0.65 6.46 12.47
CA LEU A 165 1.69 6.20 11.47
C LEU A 165 2.15 7.49 10.78
N ALA A 166 1.22 8.39 10.43
CA ALA A 166 1.55 9.69 9.85
C ALA A 166 2.39 10.54 10.81
N HIS A 167 2.09 10.53 12.10
CA HIS A 167 2.93 11.18 13.11
C HIS A 167 4.33 10.56 13.19
N ILE A 168 4.44 9.22 13.25
CA ILE A 168 5.73 8.53 13.28
C ILE A 168 6.58 8.90 12.07
N ARG A 169 5.96 8.96 10.88
CA ARG A 169 6.65 9.36 9.65
C ARG A 169 7.29 10.75 9.77
N THR A 170 6.61 11.74 10.36
CA THR A 170 7.16 13.11 10.49
C THR A 170 8.32 13.21 11.46
N ILE A 171 8.42 12.29 12.44
CA ILE A 171 9.51 12.27 13.43
C ILE A 171 10.56 11.16 13.17
N SER A 172 10.44 10.42 12.07
CA SER A 172 11.22 9.21 11.77
C SER A 172 12.74 9.41 11.83
N ASP A 173 13.25 10.53 11.30
CA ASP A 173 14.68 10.88 11.36
C ASP A 173 15.21 11.04 12.79
N ARG A 174 14.36 11.50 13.71
CA ARG A 174 14.71 11.61 15.13
C ARG A 174 14.72 10.22 15.76
N LEU A 175 13.70 9.41 15.49
CA LEU A 175 13.60 8.03 16.03
C LEU A 175 14.81 7.18 15.64
N LEU A 176 15.26 7.29 14.39
CA LEU A 176 16.47 6.59 13.91
C LEU A 176 17.74 7.05 14.62
N ARG A 177 17.88 8.36 14.88
CA ARG A 177 19.03 8.89 15.63
C ARG A 177 19.04 8.38 17.07
N ASP A 178 17.92 8.49 17.76
CA ASP A 178 17.77 8.03 19.16
C ASP A 178 18.06 6.52 19.27
N ARG A 179 17.63 5.72 18.27
CA ARG A 179 17.95 4.28 18.20
C ARG A 179 19.44 4.02 17.99
N LYS A 180 20.09 4.74 17.08
CA LYS A 180 21.54 4.62 16.82
C LYS A 180 22.35 4.99 18.06
N GLU A 181 21.95 6.01 18.80
CA GLU A 181 22.59 6.40 20.06
C GLU A 181 22.41 5.34 21.15
N ARG A 182 21.19 4.81 21.34
CA ARG A 182 20.94 3.70 22.28
C ARG A 182 21.81 2.47 21.98
N ARG A 183 21.96 2.09 20.70
CA ARG A 183 22.82 0.96 20.29
C ARG A 183 24.30 1.23 20.61
N LYS A 184 24.79 2.47 20.43
CA LYS A 184 26.17 2.85 20.78
C LYS A 184 26.44 2.83 22.28
N MET A 185 25.45 3.19 23.12
CA MET A 185 25.61 3.14 24.58
C MET A 185 25.56 1.73 25.15
N ALA A 186 24.95 0.78 24.43
CA ALA A 186 24.81 -0.60 24.84
C ALA A 186 25.97 -1.51 24.36
N ALA A 187 26.85 -1.00 23.48
CA ALA A 187 28.02 -1.71 22.93
C ALA A 187 29.29 -1.28 23.66
#